data_AF-A0A8T0XFD7-F1
#
_entry.id   AF-A0A8T0XFD7-F1
#
_cell.length_a   1.000
_cell.length_b   1.000
_cell.length_c   1.000
_cell.angle_alpha   90.00
_cell.angle_beta   90.00
_cell.angle_gamma   90.00
#
_symmetry.space_group_name_H-M   'P 1'
#
loop_
_entity.id
_entity.type
_entity.pdbx_description
1 polymer ?
#
loop_
_entity_poly.entity_id
_entity_poly.type
_entity_poly.pdbx_seq_one_letter_code
_entity_poly.pdbx_strand_id
1 'polypeptide(L)'
;MQQNCVANLACLPGLDFTSFFLPQNDLHIYDFDPLGMVGPYNCSGSTTISSMPAGTADKQERRSNDERKKRRLASNRESARRSRVRKQRRLDDLSSQVAELLDTNQRLLIELNHMIARHARIVRENAKLREEAADFQKRLNEMEVASSLEELLYV
;
A
#
# COMPACT_ATOMS: atom_id res chain seq x y z
N MET A 1 -37.92 -3.45 29.36
CA MET A 1 -37.62 -2.30 28.48
C MET A 1 -36.40 -2.65 27.64
N GLN A 2 -36.60 -2.77 26.33
CA GLN A 2 -35.58 -3.09 25.33
C GLN A 2 -34.72 -1.85 25.08
N GLN A 3 -33.42 -1.94 25.32
CA GLN A 3 -32.40 -1.09 24.72
C GLN A 3 -31.11 -1.92 24.62
N ASN A 4 -30.98 -2.71 23.55
CA ASN A 4 -29.68 -3.22 23.12
C ASN A 4 -29.40 -2.62 21.75
N CYS A 5 -29.04 -1.33 21.78
CA CYS A 5 -28.44 -0.61 20.67
C CYS A 5 -27.03 -1.16 20.44
N VAL A 6 -26.93 -2.33 19.83
CA VAL A 6 -25.66 -2.82 19.27
C VAL A 6 -25.83 -2.80 17.76
N ALA A 7 -25.80 -1.58 17.21
CA ALA A 7 -25.57 -1.40 15.79
C ALA A 7 -24.14 -1.88 15.51
N ASN A 8 -24.02 -3.19 15.25
CA ASN A 8 -22.77 -3.81 14.89
C ASN A 8 -22.39 -3.26 13.51
N LEU A 9 -21.28 -2.53 13.40
CA LEU A 9 -20.83 -1.90 12.14
C LEU A 9 -20.76 -2.90 10.98
N ALA A 10 -20.65 -4.20 11.27
CA ALA A 10 -20.68 -5.29 10.31
C ALA A 10 -22.02 -5.49 9.58
N CYS A 11 -23.10 -4.79 9.98
CA CYS A 11 -24.43 -4.90 9.36
C CYS A 11 -24.83 -3.67 8.52
N LEU A 12 -23.96 -2.67 8.33
CA LEU A 12 -24.26 -1.53 7.47
C LEU A 12 -24.09 -1.92 5.99
N PRO A 13 -25.17 -1.90 5.17
CA PRO A 13 -25.04 -2.05 3.73
C PRO A 13 -24.41 -0.78 3.18
N GLY A 14 -23.10 -0.77 2.95
CA GLY A 14 -22.41 0.41 2.41
C GLY A 14 -20.93 0.54 2.74
N LEU A 15 -20.36 -0.29 3.62
CA LEU A 15 -18.90 -0.32 3.83
C LEU A 15 -18.24 -1.25 2.82
N ASP A 16 -18.34 -0.87 1.55
CA ASP A 16 -17.61 -1.53 0.48
C ASP A 16 -16.15 -1.02 0.46
N PHE A 17 -15.33 -1.53 1.39
CA PHE A 17 -13.90 -1.25 1.47
C PHE A 17 -13.16 -1.59 0.17
N THR A 18 -13.76 -2.42 -0.67
CA THR A 18 -13.26 -2.80 -1.98
C THR A 18 -13.07 -1.54 -2.86
N SER A 19 -13.90 -0.50 -2.71
CA SER A 19 -13.76 0.78 -3.43
C SER A 19 -12.57 1.65 -3.03
N PHE A 20 -12.02 1.48 -1.82
CA PHE A 20 -10.87 2.28 -1.34
C PHE A 20 -9.53 1.75 -1.84
N PHE A 21 -9.48 0.47 -2.21
CA PHE A 21 -8.24 -0.25 -2.50
C PHE A 21 -8.24 -0.95 -3.86
N LEU A 22 -9.32 -0.81 -4.65
CA LEU A 22 -9.30 -1.21 -6.05
C LEU A 22 -8.17 -0.44 -6.75
N PRO A 23 -7.29 -1.11 -7.52
CA PRO A 23 -6.33 -0.40 -8.33
C PRO A 23 -7.12 0.44 -9.32
N GLN A 24 -6.99 1.76 -9.23
CA GLN A 24 -7.05 2.58 -10.43
C GLN A 24 -5.97 2.00 -11.33
N ASN A 25 -6.37 1.12 -12.24
CA ASN A 25 -5.54 0.62 -13.32
C ASN A 25 -5.24 1.82 -14.25
N ASP A 26 -4.44 2.77 -13.80
CA ASP A 26 -3.69 3.65 -14.68
C ASP A 26 -2.53 2.83 -15.22
N LEU A 27 -2.88 1.96 -16.15
CA LEU A 27 -1.97 1.16 -16.95
C LEU A 27 -1.19 2.06 -17.93
N HIS A 28 -0.65 3.20 -17.52
CA HIS A 28 0.09 4.14 -18.39
C HIS A 28 1.08 5.08 -17.65
N ILE A 29 1.72 4.64 -16.56
CA ILE A 29 2.77 5.45 -15.88
C ILE A 29 4.22 4.97 -16.16
N TYR A 30 4.42 4.03 -17.09
CA TYR A 30 5.77 3.58 -17.45
C TYR A 30 6.09 3.64 -18.96
N ASP A 31 5.56 4.63 -19.68
CA ASP A 31 6.21 5.09 -20.92
C ASP A 31 7.07 6.33 -20.59
N PHE A 32 8.20 6.09 -19.94
CA PHE A 32 9.25 7.10 -19.85
C PHE A 32 9.95 7.17 -21.21
N ASP A 33 9.41 7.98 -22.11
CA ASP A 33 10.03 8.32 -23.39
C ASP A 33 11.38 9.02 -23.16
N PRO A 34 12.54 8.38 -23.41
CA PRO A 34 13.84 8.96 -23.10
C PRO A 34 14.26 10.06 -24.11
N LEU A 35 13.46 10.29 -25.16
CA LEU A 35 13.80 11.11 -26.31
C LEU A 35 13.11 12.49 -26.34
N GLY A 36 12.21 12.78 -25.40
CA GLY A 36 11.41 14.01 -25.41
C GLY A 36 12.13 15.30 -24.98
N MET A 37 13.38 15.25 -24.51
CA MET A 37 14.07 16.41 -23.91
C MET A 37 15.38 16.78 -24.61
N VAL A 38 15.37 16.85 -25.94
CA VAL A 38 16.40 17.57 -26.71
C VAL A 38 15.88 18.97 -27.00
N GLY A 39 15.88 19.82 -25.98
CA GLY A 39 15.81 21.28 -26.16
C GLY A 39 17.19 21.81 -26.54
N PRO A 40 17.33 22.75 -27.49
CA PRO A 40 18.62 23.25 -27.94
C PRO A 40 19.19 24.23 -26.91
N TYR A 41 19.73 23.73 -25.80
CA TYR A 41 20.60 24.55 -24.96
C TYR A 41 21.96 24.68 -25.64
N ASN A 42 22.11 25.79 -26.36
CA ASN A 42 23.38 26.28 -26.85
C ASN A 42 24.27 26.65 -25.65
N CYS A 43 25.07 25.69 -25.18
CA CYS A 43 26.10 25.94 -24.18
C CYS A 43 27.33 26.56 -24.86
N SER A 44 27.25 27.85 -25.19
CA SER A 44 28.42 28.68 -25.48
C SER A 44 29.14 29.04 -24.17
N GLY A 45 29.68 28.02 -23.51
CA GLY A 45 30.58 28.17 -22.36
C GLY A 45 31.99 28.50 -22.85
N SER A 46 32.21 29.76 -23.22
CA SER A 46 33.56 30.28 -23.51
C SER A 46 34.43 30.13 -22.25
N THR A 47 35.32 29.14 -22.26
CA THR A 47 36.40 29.06 -21.27
C THR A 47 37.57 29.85 -21.84
N THR A 48 37.64 31.14 -21.52
CA THR A 48 38.83 31.96 -21.78
C THR A 48 39.96 31.50 -20.85
N ILE A 49 40.76 30.54 -21.32
CA ILE A 49 42.08 30.27 -20.77
C ILE A 49 43.05 31.25 -21.41
N SER A 50 43.23 32.41 -20.75
CA SER A 50 44.29 33.35 -21.07
C SER A 50 45.64 32.69 -20.85
N SER A 51 46.40 32.46 -21.94
CA SER A 51 47.77 31.95 -21.88
C SER A 51 48.75 33.02 -22.35
N MET A 52 49.69 33.41 -21.48
CA MET A 52 50.90 34.17 -21.84
C MET A 52 52.09 33.20 -21.83
N PRO A 53 53.01 33.21 -22.83
CA PRO A 53 54.11 32.25 -22.86
C PRO A 53 55.38 32.85 -22.29
N ALA A 54 55.98 32.19 -21.29
CA ALA A 54 57.38 32.40 -20.96
C ALA A 54 57.98 31.11 -20.37
N GLY A 55 58.98 30.56 -21.06
CA GLY A 55 59.89 29.57 -20.51
C GLY A 55 59.38 28.13 -20.51
N THR A 56 60.29 27.21 -20.73
CA THR A 56 60.12 25.76 -20.86
C THR A 56 59.44 25.04 -19.67
N ALA A 57 59.16 25.74 -18.56
CA ALA A 57 58.38 25.26 -17.42
C ALA A 57 56.87 25.12 -17.71
N ASP A 58 56.33 25.98 -18.59
CA ASP A 58 54.88 26.06 -18.90
C ASP A 58 54.37 24.78 -19.61
N LYS A 59 55.22 24.11 -20.39
CA LYS A 59 54.86 22.84 -21.06
C LYS A 59 54.68 21.68 -20.09
N GLN A 60 55.48 21.62 -19.01
CA GLN A 60 55.41 20.56 -18.02
C GLN A 60 54.19 20.74 -17.10
N GLU A 61 53.89 21.98 -16.72
CA GLU A 61 52.71 22.31 -15.92
C GLU A 61 51.40 22.07 -16.68
N ARG A 62 51.33 22.44 -17.97
CA ARG A 62 50.19 22.11 -18.84
C ARG A 62 49.95 20.61 -18.97
N ARG A 63 51.01 19.83 -19.20
CA ARG A 63 50.93 18.35 -19.25
C ARG A 63 50.42 17.75 -17.94
N SER A 64 50.88 18.26 -16.80
CA SER A 64 50.41 17.85 -15.47
C SER A 64 48.93 18.17 -15.25
N ASN A 65 48.50 19.38 -15.66
CA ASN A 65 47.10 19.80 -15.60
C ASN A 65 46.19 18.98 -16.51
N ASP A 66 46.63 18.66 -17.72
CA ASP A 66 45.89 17.80 -18.64
C ASP A 66 45.74 16.38 -18.09
N GLU A 67 46.78 15.83 -17.48
CA GLU A 67 46.74 14.50 -16.88
C GLU A 67 45.83 14.48 -15.65
N ARG A 68 45.86 15.54 -14.83
CA ARG A 68 44.91 15.73 -13.72
C ARG A 68 43.48 15.84 -14.23
N LYS A 69 43.23 16.55 -15.34
CA LYS A 69 41.91 16.67 -15.97
C LYS A 69 41.41 15.31 -16.46
N LYS A 70 42.24 14.53 -17.14
CA LYS A 70 41.90 13.16 -17.57
C LYS A 70 41.52 12.27 -16.38
N ARG A 71 42.32 12.29 -15.30
CA ARG A 71 42.02 11.55 -14.06
C ARG A 71 40.69 11.98 -13.45
N ARG A 72 40.41 13.29 -13.40
CA ARG A 72 39.12 13.83 -12.90
C ARG A 72 37.94 13.39 -13.77
N LEU A 73 38.08 13.40 -15.10
CA LEU A 73 37.03 12.95 -16.01
C LEU A 73 36.73 11.46 -15.85
N ALA A 74 37.77 10.62 -15.73
CA ALA A 74 37.61 9.20 -15.49
C ALA A 74 36.93 8.92 -14.12
N SER A 75 37.38 9.59 -13.06
CA SER A 75 36.78 9.47 -11.72
C SER A 75 35.34 9.99 -11.66
N ASN A 76 35.06 11.13 -12.31
CA ASN A 76 33.71 11.68 -12.39
C ASN A 76 32.77 10.76 -13.18
N ARG A 77 33.25 10.21 -14.31
CA ARG A 77 32.51 9.23 -15.09
C ARG A 77 32.14 8.01 -14.25
N GLU A 78 33.09 7.46 -13.51
CA GLU A 78 32.83 6.29 -12.67
C GLU A 78 31.93 6.63 -11.48
N SER A 79 32.10 7.79 -10.84
CA SER A 79 31.23 8.20 -9.74
C SER A 79 29.80 8.49 -10.20
N ALA A 80 29.61 9.09 -11.38
CA ALA A 80 28.30 9.28 -12.01
C ALA A 80 27.64 7.92 -12.32
N ARG A 81 28.39 6.97 -12.90
CA ARG A 81 27.92 5.60 -13.15
C ARG A 81 27.48 4.92 -11.86
N ARG A 82 28.32 4.94 -10.82
CA ARG A 82 28.00 4.37 -9.50
C ARG A 82 26.78 5.04 -8.87
N SER A 83 26.66 6.36 -9.00
CA SER A 83 25.49 7.10 -8.50
C SER A 83 24.21 6.65 -9.19
N ARG A 84 24.22 6.54 -10.53
CA ARG A 84 23.08 6.01 -11.31
C ARG A 84 22.70 4.60 -10.88
N VAL A 85 23.66 3.68 -10.77
CA VAL A 85 23.40 2.30 -10.32
C VAL A 85 22.82 2.27 -8.90
N ARG A 86 23.35 3.05 -7.96
CA ARG A 86 22.78 3.11 -6.60
C ARG A 86 21.35 3.63 -6.58
N LYS A 87 21.06 4.67 -7.36
CA LYS A 87 19.70 5.22 -7.47
C LYS A 87 18.75 4.21 -8.12
N GLN A 88 19.18 3.52 -9.17
CA GLN A 88 18.38 2.48 -9.82
C GLN A 88 18.01 1.38 -8.83
N ARG A 89 18.99 0.83 -8.10
CA ARG A 89 18.72 -0.18 -7.06
C ARG A 89 17.69 0.30 -6.03
N ARG A 90 17.80 1.55 -5.58
CA ARG A 90 16.82 2.12 -4.64
C ARG A 90 15.42 2.22 -5.24
N LEU A 91 15.29 2.51 -6.52
CA LEU A 91 14.00 2.51 -7.22
C LEU A 91 13.45 1.09 -7.36
N ASP A 92 14.30 0.12 -7.69
CA ASP A 92 13.92 -1.28 -7.80
C ASP A 92 13.45 -1.82 -6.43
N ASP A 93 14.19 -1.52 -5.36
CA ASP A 93 13.84 -1.90 -3.98
C ASP A 93 12.49 -1.29 -3.53
N LEU A 94 12.25 -0.01 -3.86
CA LEU A 94 10.97 0.65 -3.55
C LEU A 94 9.83 0.03 -4.37
N SER A 95 10.07 -0.29 -5.64
CA SER A 95 9.07 -0.89 -6.53
C SER A 95 8.67 -2.29 -6.04
N SER A 96 9.65 -3.08 -5.57
CA SER A 96 9.39 -4.39 -4.94
C SER A 96 8.54 -4.23 -3.67
N GLN A 97 8.88 -3.28 -2.80
CA GLN A 97 8.12 -3.02 -1.57
C GLN A 97 6.67 -2.60 -1.88
N VAL A 98 6.45 -1.76 -2.88
CA VAL A 98 5.09 -1.37 -3.30
C VAL A 98 4.32 -2.59 -3.81
N ALA A 99 4.93 -3.43 -4.64
CA ALA A 99 4.28 -4.64 -5.14
C ALA A 99 3.90 -5.61 -4.00
N GLU A 100 4.78 -5.82 -3.02
CA GLU A 100 4.51 -6.63 -1.83
C GLU A 100 3.38 -6.04 -0.98
N LEU A 101 3.36 -4.72 -0.78
CA LEU A 101 2.30 -4.04 -0.04
C LEU A 101 0.95 -4.16 -0.76
N LEU A 102 0.92 -4.11 -2.09
CA LEU A 102 -0.30 -4.30 -2.87
C LEU A 102 -0.82 -5.74 -2.77
N ASP A 103 0.06 -6.73 -2.92
CA ASP A 103 -0.32 -8.16 -2.78
C ASP A 103 -0.83 -8.46 -1.37
N THR A 104 -0.14 -7.98 -0.33
CA THR A 104 -0.56 -8.18 1.06
C THR A 104 -1.88 -7.47 1.36
N ASN A 105 -2.08 -6.25 0.86
CA ASN A 105 -3.35 -5.54 1.00
C ASN A 105 -4.51 -6.33 0.35
N GLN A 106 -4.31 -6.83 -0.87
CA GLN A 106 -5.31 -7.65 -1.56
C GLN A 106 -5.66 -8.92 -0.78
N ARG A 107 -4.67 -9.62 -0.23
CA ARG A 107 -4.89 -10.81 0.61
C ARG A 107 -5.69 -10.48 1.86
N LEU A 108 -5.34 -9.39 2.56
CA LEU A 108 -6.04 -8.95 3.76
C LEU A 108 -7.50 -8.57 3.47
N LEU A 109 -7.78 -7.95 2.32
CA LEU A 109 -9.15 -7.65 1.91
C LEU A 109 -9.98 -8.92 1.67
N ILE A 110 -9.40 -9.94 1.03
CA ILE A 110 -10.06 -11.24 0.83
C ILE A 110 -10.38 -11.89 2.18
N GLU A 111 -9.42 -11.90 3.11
CA GLU A 111 -9.59 -12.46 4.45
C GLU A 111 -10.67 -11.70 5.24
N LEU A 112 -10.64 -10.36 5.19
CA LEU A 112 -11.65 -9.51 5.83
C LEU A 112 -13.06 -9.82 5.29
N ASN A 113 -13.23 -9.93 3.98
CA ASN A 113 -14.51 -10.29 3.38
C ASN A 113 -15.00 -11.67 3.84
N HIS A 114 -14.09 -12.64 3.92
CA HIS A 114 -14.43 -13.97 4.45
C HIS A 114 -14.87 -13.91 5.92
N MET A 115 -14.18 -13.13 6.75
CA MET A 115 -14.55 -12.92 8.15
C MET A 115 -15.91 -12.24 8.31
N ILE A 116 -16.19 -11.22 7.50
CA ILE A 116 -17.50 -10.54 7.49
C ILE A 116 -18.61 -11.54 7.15
N ALA A 117 -18.44 -12.35 6.11
CA ALA A 117 -19.43 -13.36 5.72
C ALA A 117 -19.64 -14.42 6.81
N ARG A 118 -18.56 -14.90 7.43
CA ARG A 118 -18.62 -15.84 8.56
C ARG A 118 -19.32 -15.23 9.76
N HIS A 119 -19.02 -13.98 10.11
CA HIS A 119 -19.65 -13.28 11.21
C HIS A 119 -21.16 -13.11 10.96
N ALA A 120 -21.56 -12.70 9.77
CA ALA A 120 -22.97 -12.59 9.39
C ALA A 120 -23.72 -13.93 9.52
N ARG A 121 -23.06 -15.05 9.18
CA ARG A 121 -23.62 -16.38 9.40
C ARG A 121 -23.80 -16.70 10.89
N ILE A 122 -22.79 -16.46 11.71
CA ILE A 122 -22.84 -16.70 13.15
C ILE A 122 -23.96 -15.87 13.79
N VAL A 123 -24.09 -14.59 13.42
CA VAL A 123 -25.17 -13.72 13.93
C VAL A 123 -26.55 -14.30 13.61
N ARG A 124 -26.77 -14.78 12.37
CA ARG A 124 -28.04 -15.42 11.98
C ARG A 124 -28.30 -16.71 12.77
N GLU A 125 -27.31 -17.59 12.88
CA GLU A 125 -27.44 -18.83 13.64
C GLU A 125 -27.73 -18.54 15.13
N ASN A 126 -27.07 -17.53 15.70
CA ASN A 126 -27.26 -17.14 17.09
C ASN A 126 -28.64 -16.52 17.34
N ALA A 127 -29.18 -15.75 16.39
CA ALA A 127 -30.55 -15.26 16.45
C ALA A 127 -31.57 -16.40 16.42
N LYS A 128 -31.38 -17.37 15.52
CA LYS A 128 -32.23 -18.57 15.43
C LYS A 128 -32.22 -19.38 16.73
N LEU A 129 -31.05 -19.62 17.31
CA LEU A 129 -30.94 -20.35 18.59
C LEU A 129 -31.61 -19.61 19.75
N ARG A 130 -31.57 -18.27 19.75
CA ARG A 130 -32.29 -17.47 20.76
C ARG A 130 -33.80 -17.56 20.60
N GLU A 131 -34.30 -17.58 19.38
CA GLU A 131 -35.72 -17.79 19.08
C GLU A 131 -36.18 -19.18 19.54
N GLU A 132 -35.45 -20.24 19.16
CA GLU A 132 -35.74 -21.61 19.59
C GLU A 132 -35.71 -21.75 21.14
N ALA A 133 -34.74 -21.12 21.80
CA ALA A 133 -34.66 -21.12 23.25
C ALA A 133 -35.85 -20.39 23.92
N ALA A 134 -36.29 -19.26 23.34
CA ALA A 134 -37.45 -18.53 23.83
C ALA A 134 -38.74 -19.34 23.66
N ASP A 135 -38.89 -20.05 22.53
CA ASP A 135 -40.02 -20.95 22.29
C ASP A 135 -40.07 -22.11 23.29
N PHE A 136 -38.92 -22.72 23.58
CA PHE A 136 -38.85 -23.77 24.60
C PHE A 136 -39.18 -23.24 26.00
N GLN A 137 -38.66 -22.06 26.37
CA GLN A 137 -39.01 -21.42 27.65
C GLN A 137 -40.51 -21.14 27.75
N LYS A 138 -41.13 -20.65 26.67
CA LYS A 138 -42.57 -20.41 26.62
C LYS A 138 -43.36 -21.70 26.86
N ARG A 139 -43.01 -22.79 26.17
CA ARG A 139 -43.68 -24.09 26.35
C ARG A 139 -43.52 -24.66 27.76
N LEU A 140 -42.36 -24.50 28.37
CA LEU A 140 -42.13 -24.91 29.76
C LEU A 140 -43.03 -24.14 30.72
N ASN A 141 -43.12 -22.82 30.57
CA ASN A 141 -43.99 -21.98 31.39
C ASN A 141 -45.48 -22.34 31.20
N GLU A 142 -45.92 -22.62 29.96
CA GLU A 142 -47.30 -23.05 29.68
C GLU A 142 -47.63 -24.37 30.39
N MET A 143 -46.70 -25.33 30.42
CA MET A 143 -46.86 -26.60 31.11
C MET A 143 -46.87 -26.45 32.65
N GLU A 144 -46.02 -25.57 33.20
CA GLU A 144 -45.99 -25.26 34.64
C GLU A 144 -47.30 -24.59 35.10
N VAL A 145 -47.85 -23.69 34.28
CA VAL A 145 -49.17 -23.09 34.52
C VAL A 145 -50.29 -24.13 34.43
N ALA A 146 -50.27 -25.02 33.43
CA ALA A 146 -51.27 -26.07 33.32
C ALA A 146 -51.26 -27.02 34.54
N SER A 147 -50.07 -27.42 35.02
CA SER A 147 -49.91 -28.27 36.20
C SER A 147 -50.44 -27.60 37.47
N SER A 148 -50.17 -26.31 37.66
CA SER A 148 -50.66 -25.57 38.84
C SER A 148 -52.17 -25.32 38.80
N LEU A 149 -52.78 -25.21 37.61
CA LEU A 149 -54.24 -25.13 37.48
C LEU A 149 -54.93 -26.47 37.77
N GLU A 150 -54.32 -27.61 37.40
CA GLU A 150 -54.85 -28.94 37.76
C GLU A 150 -54.83 -29.18 39.27
N GLU A 151 -53.76 -28.75 39.96
CA GLU A 151 -53.70 -28.83 41.44
C GLU A 151 -54.79 -28.00 42.12
N LEU A 152 -55.15 -26.83 41.57
CA LEU A 152 -56.22 -25.98 42.11
C LEU A 152 -57.63 -26.49 41.82
N LEU A 153 -57.81 -27.35 40.80
CA LEU A 153 -59.10 -27.96 40.44
C LEU A 153 -59.38 -29.26 41.21
N TYR A 154 -58.38 -29.78 41.93
CA TYR A 154 -58.48 -31.00 42.75
C TYR A 154 -58.53 -30.71 44.28
N VAL A 155 -58.71 -29.45 44.68
CA VAL A 155 -58.99 -28.98 46.05
C VAL A 155 -60.40 -28.42 46.12
#